data_AF-A0A537RD23-F1
#
_entry.id   AF-A0A537RD23-F1
#
_cell.length_a   1.000
_cell.length_b   1.000
_cell.length_c   1.000
_cell.angle_alpha   90.00
_cell.angle_beta   90.00
_cell.angle_gamma   90.00
#
_symmetry.space_group_name_H-M   'P 1'
#
loop_
_entity.id
_entity.type
_entity.pdbx_description
1 polymer ?
#
loop_
_entity_poly.entity_id
_entity_poly.type
_entity_poly.pdbx_seq_one_letter_code
_entity_poly.pdbx_strand_id
1 'polypeptide(L)'
;MAIARKLPIAYYVYTITVDGVVRYIGKGKGLRLYSHMKEVRSRLNRDYRLQNIGSRLQQNLTKAVLSGAKVIERVLVDNLTETAAYKLEYDKLREYVFAGKRDQLWNVMPASIQTPPELQAFTERLQRNLNSRDRWIRYFSERTLAALIGGQQ
;
A
#
# COMPACT_ATOMS: atom_id res chain seq x y z
N MET A 1 -26.68 18.10 -9.78
CA MET A 1 -27.32 16.86 -9.26
C MET A 1 -26.23 15.92 -8.75
N ALA A 2 -26.18 15.66 -7.44
CA ALA A 2 -25.25 14.68 -6.88
C ALA A 2 -25.78 13.28 -7.19
N ILE A 3 -25.11 12.55 -8.08
CA ILE A 3 -25.39 11.12 -8.30
C ILE A 3 -25.18 10.44 -6.95
N ALA A 4 -26.25 9.87 -6.38
CA ALA A 4 -26.17 9.06 -5.18
C ALA A 4 -25.13 7.97 -5.44
N ARG A 5 -23.96 8.08 -4.81
CA ARG A 5 -22.88 7.10 -5.02
C ARG A 5 -23.38 5.77 -4.47
N LYS A 6 -23.72 4.83 -5.36
CA LYS A 6 -24.12 3.47 -5.00
C LYS A 6 -22.98 2.86 -4.18
N LEU A 7 -23.25 2.58 -2.91
CA LEU A 7 -22.27 1.98 -2.02
C LEU A 7 -22.03 0.53 -2.46
N PRO A 8 -20.77 0.07 -2.58
CA PRO A 8 -20.49 -1.33 -2.85
C PRO A 8 -21.02 -2.18 -1.71
N ILE A 9 -21.89 -3.14 -2.03
CA ILE A 9 -22.50 -4.05 -1.04
C ILE A 9 -21.48 -5.12 -0.61
N ALA A 10 -20.66 -5.61 -1.54
CA ALA A 10 -19.60 -6.58 -1.30
C ALA A 10 -18.22 -5.89 -1.19
N TYR A 11 -17.13 -6.69 -1.18
CA TYR A 11 -15.79 -6.13 -1.20
C TYR A 11 -15.51 -5.48 -2.55
N TYR A 12 -14.57 -4.54 -2.55
CA TYR A 12 -14.17 -3.80 -3.73
C TYR A 12 -12.71 -3.37 -3.61
N VAL A 13 -12.10 -3.06 -4.76
CA VAL A 13 -10.80 -2.39 -4.84
C VAL A 13 -11.03 -0.97 -5.29
N TYR A 14 -10.28 -0.03 -4.73
CA TYR A 14 -10.40 1.40 -5.00
C TYR A 14 -9.03 2.05 -5.11
N THR A 15 -9.04 3.26 -5.66
CA THR A 15 -7.88 4.12 -5.75
C THR A 15 -8.16 5.47 -5.12
N ILE A 16 -7.13 6.07 -4.55
CA ILE A 16 -7.07 7.49 -4.22
C ILE A 16 -6.06 8.14 -5.13
N THR A 17 -6.51 9.14 -5.87
CA THR A 17 -5.71 9.92 -6.81
C THR A 17 -5.54 11.33 -6.24
N VAL A 18 -4.33 11.88 -6.34
CA VAL A 18 -4.02 13.26 -5.96
C VAL A 18 -3.35 13.94 -7.15
N ASP A 19 -3.96 15.02 -7.64
CA ASP A 19 -3.52 15.76 -8.83
C ASP A 19 -3.26 14.85 -10.05
N GLY A 20 -4.18 13.92 -10.30
CA GLY A 20 -4.09 12.98 -11.41
C GLY A 20 -3.15 11.79 -11.19
N VAL A 21 -2.37 11.77 -10.11
CA VAL A 21 -1.46 10.66 -9.78
C VAL A 21 -2.12 9.70 -8.80
N VAL A 22 -2.16 8.40 -9.14
CA VAL A 22 -2.62 7.36 -8.20
C VAL A 22 -1.63 7.26 -7.05
N ARG A 23 -2.09 7.59 -5.84
CA ARG A 23 -1.29 7.61 -4.61
C ARG A 23 -1.60 6.46 -3.68
N TYR A 24 -2.76 5.83 -3.79
CA TYR A 24 -3.11 4.70 -2.94
C TYR A 24 -4.04 3.75 -3.66
N ILE A 25 -3.79 2.45 -3.50
CA ILE A 25 -4.66 1.36 -3.94
C ILE A 25 -5.08 0.61 -2.69
N GLY A 26 -6.37 0.43 -2.49
CA GLY A 26 -6.90 -0.21 -1.28
C GLY A 26 -8.02 -1.18 -1.61
N LYS A 27 -8.18 -2.21 -0.78
CA LYS A 27 -9.43 -2.96 -0.71
C LYS A 27 -10.32 -2.48 0.42
N GLY A 28 -11.63 -2.63 0.26
CA GLY A 28 -12.60 -2.24 1.26
C GLY A 28 -13.93 -2.94 1.12
N LYS A 29 -14.79 -2.75 2.11
CA LYS A 29 -16.21 -3.09 2.11
C LYS A 29 -16.98 -1.91 2.71
N GLY A 30 -18.22 -1.69 2.26
CA GLY A 30 -19.06 -0.58 2.72
C GLY A 30 -18.35 0.78 2.58
N LEU A 31 -18.26 1.54 3.68
CA LEU A 31 -17.77 2.93 3.67
C LEU A 31 -16.25 3.11 3.67
N ARG A 32 -15.47 2.01 3.58
CA ARG A 32 -14.01 2.04 3.75
C ARG A 32 -13.30 3.11 2.89
N LEU A 33 -13.68 3.25 1.61
CA LEU A 33 -13.18 4.31 0.72
C LEU A 33 -13.37 5.69 1.35
N TYR A 34 -14.62 6.03 1.68
CA TYR A 34 -15.02 7.33 2.21
C TYR A 34 -14.46 7.65 3.59
N SER A 35 -14.16 6.62 4.40
CA SER A 35 -13.62 6.79 5.74
C SER A 35 -12.30 7.56 5.74
N HIS A 36 -11.48 7.43 4.68
CA HIS A 36 -10.21 8.14 4.58
C HIS A 36 -10.40 9.65 4.59
N MET A 37 -11.20 10.16 3.64
CA MET A 37 -11.45 11.60 3.55
C MET A 37 -12.41 12.12 4.61
N LYS A 38 -13.30 11.29 5.17
CA LYS A 38 -14.10 11.65 6.35
C LYS A 38 -13.19 12.00 7.53
N GLU A 39 -12.19 11.16 7.80
CA GLU A 39 -11.24 11.38 8.88
C GLU A 39 -10.37 12.62 8.63
N VAL A 40 -9.92 12.86 7.40
CA VAL A 40 -9.18 14.09 7.04
C VAL A 40 -10.04 15.33 7.30
N ARG A 41 -11.28 15.37 6.79
CA ARG A 41 -12.19 16.51 6.99
C ARG A 41 -12.49 16.75 8.47
N SER A 42 -12.78 15.69 9.22
CA SER A 42 -13.02 15.76 10.66
C SER A 42 -11.82 16.37 11.39
N ARG A 43 -10.61 15.94 11.02
CA ARG A 43 -9.35 16.42 11.61
C ARG A 43 -9.10 17.91 11.35
N LEU A 44 -9.47 18.42 10.19
CA LEU A 44 -9.28 19.84 9.85
C LEU A 44 -10.14 20.80 10.69
N ASN A 45 -11.12 20.29 11.45
CA ASN A 45 -11.99 21.09 12.32
C ASN A 45 -11.58 21.09 13.80
N ARG A 46 -10.37 20.61 14.12
CA ARG A 46 -9.84 20.55 15.49
C ARG A 46 -8.36 20.91 15.51
N ASP A 47 -7.81 21.18 16.69
CA ASP A 47 -6.37 21.27 16.86
C ASP A 47 -5.71 19.89 16.70
N TYR A 48 -4.63 19.83 15.93
CA TYR A 48 -3.86 18.61 15.71
C TYR A 48 -2.44 18.93 15.25
N ARG A 49 -1.54 17.96 15.47
CA ARG A 49 -0.18 17.99 14.94
C ARG A 49 -0.03 16.92 13.86
N LEU A 50 0.46 17.29 12.68
CA LEU A 50 0.61 16.37 11.54
C LEU A 50 1.43 15.13 11.89
N GLN A 51 2.50 15.29 12.69
CA GLN A 51 3.37 14.21 13.13
C GLN A 51 2.68 13.19 14.05
N ASN A 52 1.58 13.56 14.70
CA ASN A 52 0.84 12.68 15.60
C ASN A 52 -0.15 11.77 14.85
N ILE A 53 -0.29 11.92 13.53
CA ILE A 53 -1.15 11.08 12.72
C ILE A 53 -0.41 9.76 12.43
N GLY A 54 -0.82 8.63 13.02
CA GLY A 54 -0.07 7.37 12.91
C GLY A 54 0.02 6.75 11.51
N SER A 55 -0.90 7.06 10.59
CA SER A 55 -0.90 6.49 9.24
C SER A 55 -0.23 7.42 8.23
N ARG A 56 0.78 6.94 7.50
CA ARG A 56 1.45 7.68 6.40
C ARG A 56 0.46 8.15 5.32
N LEU A 57 -0.51 7.29 4.96
CA LEU A 57 -1.60 7.65 4.05
C LEU A 57 -2.39 8.86 4.58
N GLN A 58 -2.79 8.83 5.86
CA GLN A 58 -3.55 9.91 6.48
C GLN A 58 -2.74 11.21 6.59
N GLN A 59 -1.44 11.12 6.92
CA GLN A 59 -0.55 12.28 6.90
C GLN A 59 -0.47 12.91 5.51
N ASN A 60 -0.19 12.11 4.48
CA ASN A 60 -0.03 12.58 3.11
C ASN A 60 -1.33 13.15 2.53
N LEU A 61 -2.47 12.50 2.81
CA LEU A 61 -3.78 13.03 2.46
C LEU A 61 -4.05 14.38 3.12
N THR A 62 -3.75 14.51 4.42
CA THR A 62 -3.95 15.78 5.13
C THR A 62 -3.08 16.88 4.53
N LYS A 63 -1.80 16.58 4.24
CA LYS A 63 -0.89 17.52 3.55
C LYS A 63 -1.41 17.93 2.17
N ALA A 64 -1.88 16.98 1.37
CA ALA A 64 -2.42 17.24 0.04
C ALA A 64 -3.65 18.16 0.10
N VAL A 65 -4.55 17.94 1.06
CA VAL A 65 -5.72 18.81 1.23
C VAL A 65 -5.30 20.22 1.68
N LEU A 66 -4.37 20.33 2.62
CA LEU A 66 -3.85 21.62 3.08
C LEU A 66 -3.16 22.41 1.95
N SER A 67 -2.52 21.72 1.00
CA SER A 67 -1.92 22.35 -0.17
C SER A 67 -2.91 22.64 -1.31
N GLY A 68 -4.21 22.40 -1.10
CA GLY A 68 -5.25 22.61 -2.12
C GLY A 68 -5.26 21.58 -3.25
N ALA A 69 -4.56 20.46 -3.10
CA ALA A 69 -4.49 19.42 -4.13
C ALA A 69 -5.86 18.76 -4.37
N LYS A 70 -6.11 18.36 -5.62
CA LYS A 70 -7.36 17.69 -6.00
C LYS A 70 -7.28 16.21 -5.65
N VAL A 71 -8.00 15.82 -4.59
CA VAL A 71 -8.12 14.41 -4.16
C VAL A 71 -9.37 13.76 -4.76
N ILE A 72 -9.19 12.62 -5.43
CA ILE A 72 -10.27 11.84 -6.06
C ILE A 72 -10.25 10.41 -5.52
N GLU A 73 -11.36 10.01 -4.88
CA GLU A 73 -11.67 8.65 -4.44
C GLU A 73 -12.49 7.94 -5.52
N ARG A 74 -12.02 6.78 -6.02
CA ARG A 74 -12.71 6.02 -7.09
C ARG A 74 -12.68 4.52 -6.81
N VAL A 75 -13.82 3.85 -6.96
CA VAL A 75 -13.91 2.39 -7.00
C VAL A 75 -13.39 1.90 -8.35
N LEU A 76 -12.46 0.95 -8.32
CA LEU A 76 -11.85 0.34 -9.50
C LEU A 76 -12.68 -0.87 -9.97
N VAL A 77 -12.98 -1.78 -9.05
CA VAL A 77 -13.82 -2.97 -9.28
C VAL A 77 -14.61 -3.24 -8.00
N ASP A 78 -15.90 -3.54 -8.13
CA ASP A 78 -16.81 -3.88 -7.05
C ASP A 78 -17.35 -5.31 -7.16
N ASN A 79 -18.27 -5.66 -6.26
CA ASN A 79 -18.91 -6.97 -6.19
C ASN A 79 -17.96 -8.17 -6.02
N LEU A 80 -16.86 -7.97 -5.28
CA LEU A 80 -15.84 -8.99 -5.05
C LEU A 80 -16.08 -9.74 -3.74
N THR A 81 -15.61 -10.99 -3.70
CA THR A 81 -15.33 -11.67 -2.43
C THR A 81 -14.11 -11.03 -1.76
N GLU A 82 -13.94 -11.27 -0.46
CA GLU A 82 -12.77 -10.74 0.25
C GLU A 82 -11.44 -11.22 -0.37
N THR A 83 -11.35 -12.52 -0.66
CA THR A 83 -10.16 -13.14 -1.25
C THR A 83 -9.88 -12.57 -2.65
N ALA A 84 -10.92 -12.37 -3.46
CA ALA A 84 -10.77 -11.74 -4.78
C ALA A 84 -10.31 -10.28 -4.68
N ALA A 85 -10.84 -9.52 -3.72
CA ALA A 85 -10.42 -8.14 -3.49
C ALA A 85 -8.96 -8.05 -2.98
N TYR A 86 -8.56 -8.96 -2.08
CA TYR A 86 -7.17 -9.07 -1.63
C TYR A 86 -6.22 -9.38 -2.79
N LYS A 87 -6.55 -10.41 -3.60
CA LYS A 87 -5.75 -10.78 -4.76
C LYS A 87 -5.63 -9.62 -5.76
N LEU A 88 -6.75 -8.97 -6.08
CA LEU A 88 -6.76 -7.87 -7.03
C LEU A 88 -5.99 -6.64 -6.53
N GLU A 89 -6.10 -6.29 -5.24
CA GLU A 89 -5.28 -5.25 -4.62
C GLU A 89 -3.79 -5.58 -4.75
N TYR A 90 -3.41 -6.82 -4.40
CA TYR A 90 -2.04 -7.30 -4.50
C TYR A 90 -1.52 -7.22 -5.95
N ASP A 91 -2.28 -7.72 -6.91
CA ASP A 91 -1.90 -7.72 -8.33
C ASP A 91 -1.73 -6.29 -8.87
N LYS A 92 -2.60 -5.35 -8.44
CA LYS A 92 -2.49 -3.94 -8.83
C LYS A 92 -1.29 -3.24 -8.20
N LEU A 93 -0.99 -3.51 -6.93
CA LEU A 93 0.24 -3.02 -6.30
C LEU A 93 1.47 -3.55 -7.02
N ARG A 94 1.46 -4.84 -7.38
CA ARG A 94 2.53 -5.48 -8.14
C ARG A 94 2.71 -4.82 -9.51
N GLU A 95 1.63 -4.61 -10.27
CA GLU A 95 1.67 -3.93 -11.57
C GLU A 95 2.37 -2.57 -11.48
N TYR A 96 2.03 -1.74 -10.49
CA TYR A 96 2.67 -0.44 -10.29
C TYR A 96 4.15 -0.54 -9.95
N VAL A 97 4.53 -1.50 -9.08
CA VAL A 97 5.95 -1.71 -8.73
C VAL A 97 6.76 -2.12 -9.96
N PHE A 98 6.27 -3.10 -10.73
CA PHE A 98 6.96 -3.59 -11.92
C PHE A 98 6.99 -2.56 -13.05
N ALA A 99 6.06 -1.59 -13.06
CA ALA A 99 6.08 -0.44 -13.95
C ALA A 99 6.98 0.72 -13.47
N GLY A 100 7.76 0.54 -12.40
CA GLY A 100 8.64 1.59 -11.84
C GLY A 100 7.89 2.71 -11.09
N LYS A 101 6.63 2.48 -10.74
CA LYS A 101 5.74 3.46 -10.07
C LYS A 101 5.59 3.16 -8.57
N ARG A 102 6.58 2.52 -7.96
CA ARG A 102 6.55 2.16 -6.53
C ARG A 102 6.47 3.41 -5.65
N ASP A 103 7.35 4.38 -5.89
CA ASP A 103 7.57 5.51 -4.97
C ASP A 103 6.44 6.54 -4.97
N GLN A 104 5.60 6.55 -6.00
CA GLN A 104 4.41 7.40 -6.00
C GLN A 104 3.31 6.88 -5.07
N LEU A 105 3.31 5.58 -4.74
CA LEU A 105 2.31 4.97 -3.87
C LEU A 105 2.63 5.23 -2.39
N TRP A 106 1.59 5.56 -1.64
CA TRP A 106 1.59 5.75 -0.19
C TRP A 106 1.21 4.49 0.57
N ASN A 107 1.02 3.38 -0.15
CA ASN A 107 0.85 2.05 0.42
C ASN A 107 2.08 1.66 1.24
N VAL A 108 1.85 0.97 2.35
CA VAL A 108 2.90 0.13 2.92
C VAL A 108 2.97 -1.10 2.02
N MET A 109 4.08 -1.25 1.32
CA MET A 109 4.24 -2.31 0.33
C MET A 109 4.42 -3.67 1.04
N PRO A 110 3.65 -4.70 0.68
CA PRO A 110 3.91 -6.06 1.15
C PRO A 110 5.34 -6.48 0.79
N ALA A 111 6.03 -7.13 1.74
CA ALA A 111 7.40 -7.56 1.56
C ALA A 111 7.59 -8.55 0.39
N SER A 112 6.52 -9.25 -0.01
CA SER A 112 6.51 -10.19 -1.14
C SER A 112 6.44 -9.51 -2.51
N ILE A 113 6.11 -8.21 -2.59
CA ILE A 113 6.14 -7.47 -3.85
C ILE A 113 7.53 -6.87 -4.02
N GLN A 114 8.39 -7.59 -4.72
CA GLN A 114 9.76 -7.16 -5.06
C GLN A 114 9.96 -7.32 -6.55
N THR A 115 10.67 -6.36 -7.15
CA THR A 115 11.19 -6.50 -8.51
C THR A 115 12.31 -7.56 -8.53
N PRO A 116 12.60 -8.20 -9.67
CA PRO A 116 13.72 -9.15 -9.76
C PRO A 116 15.06 -8.58 -9.27
N PRO A 117 15.45 -7.32 -9.60
CA PRO A 117 16.67 -6.72 -9.07
C PRO A 117 16.65 -6.53 -7.55
N GLU A 118 15.52 -6.15 -6.95
CA GLU A 118 15.41 -6.02 -5.49
C GLU A 118 15.52 -7.38 -4.80
N LEU A 119 14.90 -8.42 -5.38
CA LEU A 119 15.00 -9.78 -4.87
C LEU A 119 16.44 -10.30 -4.96
N GLN A 120 17.12 -10.01 -6.07
CA GLN A 120 18.54 -10.34 -6.24
C GLN A 120 19.40 -9.61 -5.19
N ALA A 121 19.27 -8.29 -5.05
CA ALA A 121 20.01 -7.51 -4.06
C ALA A 121 19.74 -7.98 -2.62
N PHE A 122 18.50 -8.39 -2.32
CA PHE A 122 18.13 -8.99 -1.05
C PHE A 122 18.83 -10.34 -0.84
N THR A 123 18.82 -11.20 -1.86
CA THR A 123 19.49 -12.51 -1.85
C THR A 123 21.00 -12.36 -1.68
N GLU A 124 21.64 -11.46 -2.42
CA GLU A 124 23.07 -11.14 -2.31
C GLU A 124 23.43 -10.62 -0.92
N ARG A 125 22.57 -9.80 -0.30
CA ARG A 125 22.76 -9.35 1.07
C ARG A 125 22.69 -10.52 2.05
N LEU A 126 21.73 -11.43 1.89
CA LEU A 126 21.63 -12.63 2.73
C LEU A 126 22.86 -13.53 2.58
N GLN A 127 23.34 -13.73 1.36
CA GLN A 127 24.58 -14.48 1.08
C GLN A 127 25.80 -13.84 1.73
N ARG A 128 25.96 -12.51 1.64
CA ARG A 128 27.05 -11.79 2.32
C ARG A 128 26.98 -11.94 3.83
N ASN A 129 25.79 -11.91 4.41
CA ASN A 129 25.57 -12.06 5.85
C ASN A 129 25.91 -13.45 6.39
N LEU A 130 26.03 -14.47 5.53
CA LEU A 130 26.51 -15.80 5.95
C LEU A 130 27.95 -15.75 6.47
N ASN A 131 28.74 -14.78 5.99
CA ASN A 131 30.11 -14.53 6.45
C ASN A 131 30.18 -13.52 7.61
N SER A 132 29.04 -13.12 8.19
CA SER A 132 29.01 -12.19 9.31
C SER A 132 29.64 -12.79 10.56
N ARG A 133 30.42 -11.98 11.29
CA ARG A 133 30.94 -12.31 12.62
C ARG A 133 29.83 -12.38 13.67
N ASP A 134 28.68 -11.74 13.41
CA ASP A 134 27.51 -11.82 14.27
C ASP A 134 26.74 -13.13 14.03
N ARG A 135 26.67 -13.96 15.07
CA ARG A 135 26.00 -15.27 15.03
C ARG A 135 24.52 -15.16 14.70
N TRP A 136 23.82 -14.15 15.19
CA TRP A 136 22.39 -13.97 14.95
C TRP A 136 22.12 -13.55 13.51
N ILE A 137 22.89 -12.58 13.00
CA ILE A 137 22.79 -12.15 11.60
C ILE A 137 22.96 -13.33 10.65
N ARG A 138 23.98 -14.18 10.90
CA ARG A 138 24.23 -15.39 10.11
C ARG A 138 23.06 -16.37 10.20
N TYR A 139 22.61 -16.71 11.42
CA TYR A 139 21.51 -17.65 11.65
C TYR A 139 20.20 -17.23 10.95
N PHE A 140 19.80 -15.96 11.09
CA PHE A 140 18.58 -15.46 10.45
C PHE A 140 18.73 -15.39 8.93
N SER A 141 19.92 -15.06 8.43
CA SER A 141 20.16 -14.97 6.99
C SER A 141 20.12 -16.35 6.33
N GLU A 142 20.70 -17.37 6.97
CA GLU A 142 20.67 -18.76 6.51
C GLU A 142 19.24 -19.30 6.41
N ARG A 143 18.44 -19.12 7.47
CA ARG A 143 17.02 -19.55 7.47
C ARG A 143 16.19 -18.83 6.43
N THR A 144 16.41 -17.54 6.26
CA THR A 144 15.68 -16.74 5.26
C THR A 144 16.04 -17.20 3.85
N LEU A 145 17.32 -17.46 3.58
CA LEU A 145 17.79 -17.95 2.29
C LEU A 145 17.22 -19.35 1.96
N ALA A 146 17.21 -20.25 2.94
CA ALA A 146 16.62 -21.58 2.77
C ALA A 146 15.11 -21.52 2.44
N ALA A 147 14.37 -20.62 3.10
CA ALA A 147 12.94 -20.42 2.82
C ALA A 147 12.70 -19.83 1.42
N LEU A 148 13.55 -18.92 0.96
CA LEU A 148 13.46 -18.37 -0.40
C LEU A 148 13.68 -19.43 -1.47
N ILE A 149 14.67 -20.30 -1.29
CA ILE A 149 14.97 -21.40 -2.23
C ILE A 149 13.87 -22.47 -2.19
N GLY A 150 13.40 -22.84 -0.99
CA GLY A 150 12.33 -23.84 -0.82
C GLY A 150 10.96 -23.39 -1.32
N GLY A 151 10.70 -22.08 -1.39
CA GLY A 151 9.46 -21.51 -1.95
C GLY A 151 9.47 -21.28 -3.47
N GLN A 152 10.57 -21.62 -4.16
CA GLN A 152 10.70 -21.53 -5.62
C GLN A 152 10.45 -22.87 -6.34
N GLN A 153 10.14 -23.95 -5.60
CA GLN A 153 9.77 -25.27 -6.15
C GLN A 153 8.25 -25.45 -6.26
#